data_AF-A0AB37J7J7-F1
#
_entry.id   AF-A0AB37J7J7-F1
#
_cell.length_a   1.000
_cell.length_b   1.000
_cell.length_c   1.000
_cell.angle_alpha   90.00
_cell.angle_beta   90.00
_cell.angle_gamma   90.00
#
_symmetry.space_group_name_H-M   'P 1'
#
loop_
_entity.id
_entity.type
_entity.pdbx_description
1 polymer ?
#
loop_
_entity_poly.entity_id
_entity_poly.type
_entity_poly.pdbx_seq_one_letter_code
_entity_poly.pdbx_strand_id
1 'polypeptide(L)'
;MKKVIILVVSVVALIAGGFFTLEYLKHKEQEEKFWKIQEARVTKYIHYNIKDVKSITFTKQDVSPMGVPKLKGYINKDENLWFIAHISTTENFEDDFGCSGELYDNYVKKPKKSVSEIEKEEKKKIKE
;
A
#
# COMPACT_ATOMS: atom_id res chain seq x y z
N MET A 1 -46.96 17.83 22.18
CA MET A 1 -45.56 18.25 22.46
C MET A 1 -44.60 17.05 22.56
N LYS A 2 -44.73 16.11 23.51
CA LYS A 2 -43.82 14.94 23.62
C LYS A 2 -43.64 14.12 22.33
N LYS A 3 -44.72 13.82 21.60
CA LYS A 3 -44.66 13.06 20.32
C LYS A 3 -43.91 13.82 19.21
N VAL A 4 -44.01 15.14 19.17
CA VAL A 4 -43.32 15.99 18.19
C VAL A 4 -41.82 16.07 18.51
N ILE A 5 -41.46 16.16 19.80
CA ILE A 5 -40.05 16.14 20.23
C ILE A 5 -39.39 14.80 19.88
N ILE A 6 -40.08 13.67 20.11
CA ILE A 6 -39.58 12.34 19.75
C ILE A 6 -39.34 12.22 18.23
N LEU A 7 -40.28 12.73 17.41
CA LEU A 7 -40.12 12.75 15.96
C LEU A 7 -38.92 13.59 15.52
N VAL A 8 -38.75 14.80 16.06
CA VAL A 8 -37.61 15.66 15.73
C VAL A 8 -36.28 15.01 16.13
N VAL A 9 -36.20 14.44 17.33
CA VAL A 9 -34.99 13.72 17.79
C VAL A 9 -34.69 12.52 16.90
N SER A 10 -35.70 11.78 16.47
CA SER A 10 -35.52 10.63 15.56
C SER A 10 -34.97 11.05 14.19
N VAL A 11 -35.44 12.16 13.63
CA VAL A 11 -34.95 12.69 12.35
C VAL A 11 -33.50 13.17 12.47
N VAL A 12 -33.16 13.87 13.56
CA VAL A 12 -31.77 14.32 13.81
C VAL A 12 -30.83 13.13 13.97
N ALA A 13 -31.25 12.07 14.68
CA ALA A 13 -30.45 10.86 14.83
C ALA A 13 -30.21 10.14 13.50
N LEU A 14 -31.21 10.09 12.61
CA LEU A 14 -31.06 9.52 11.26
C LEU A 14 -30.11 10.32 10.39
N ILE A 15 -30.17 11.65 10.42
CA ILE A 15 -29.27 12.53 9.66
C ILE A 15 -27.83 12.38 10.17
N ALA A 16 -27.62 12.39 11.48
CA ALA A 16 -26.30 12.18 12.07
C ALA A 16 -25.74 10.79 11.72
N GLY A 17 -26.54 9.73 11.86
CA GLY A 17 -26.14 8.37 11.48
C GLY A 17 -25.78 8.26 10.00
N GLY A 18 -26.55 8.90 9.12
CA GLY A 18 -26.27 8.98 7.68
C GLY A 18 -24.96 9.71 7.36
N PHE A 19 -24.66 10.80 8.05
CA PHE A 19 -23.40 11.53 7.89
C PHE A 19 -22.19 10.69 8.34
N PHE A 20 -22.25 10.08 9.53
CA PHE A 20 -21.17 9.23 10.03
C PHE A 20 -20.88 8.03 9.13
N THR A 21 -21.93 7.40 8.59
CA THR A 21 -21.76 6.28 7.65
C THR A 21 -21.11 6.71 6.34
N LEU A 22 -21.49 7.87 5.79
CA LEU A 22 -20.87 8.41 4.58
C LEU A 22 -19.38 8.75 4.80
N GLU A 23 -19.04 9.36 5.93
CA GLU A 23 -17.66 9.73 6.27
C GLU A 23 -16.78 8.49 6.50
N TYR A 24 -17.31 7.48 7.18
CA TYR A 24 -16.66 6.17 7.33
C TYR A 24 -16.38 5.51 5.98
N LEU A 25 -17.36 5.51 5.06
CA LEU A 25 -17.18 4.93 3.72
C LEU A 25 -16.10 5.67 2.92
N LYS A 26 -16.08 7.01 2.97
CA LYS A 26 -15.04 7.82 2.32
C LYS A 26 -13.64 7.51 2.86
N HIS A 27 -13.50 7.39 4.17
CA HIS A 27 -12.22 7.02 4.79
C HIS A 27 -11.75 5.63 4.33
N LYS A 28 -12.64 4.64 4.32
CA LYS A 28 -12.32 3.30 3.85
C LYS A 28 -11.89 3.28 2.37
N GLU A 29 -12.58 4.04 1.52
CA GLU A 29 -12.23 4.14 0.10
C GLU A 29 -10.84 4.78 -0.10
N GLN A 30 -10.51 5.82 0.67
CA GLN A 30 -9.20 6.44 0.65
C GLN A 30 -8.09 5.50 1.11
N GLU A 31 -8.34 4.72 2.16
CA GLU A 31 -7.41 3.72 2.67
C GLU A 31 -7.17 2.60 1.64
N GLU A 32 -8.23 2.04 1.05
CA GLU A 32 -8.09 1.03 -0.01
C GLU A 32 -7.32 1.57 -1.22
N LYS A 33 -7.58 2.83 -1.62
CA LYS A 33 -6.86 3.48 -2.71
C LYS A 33 -5.38 3.67 -2.36
N PHE A 34 -5.08 4.09 -1.13
CA PHE A 34 -3.70 4.22 -0.65
C PHE A 34 -2.96 2.88 -0.79
N TRP A 35 -3.51 1.80 -0.25
CA TRP A 35 -2.85 0.49 -0.29
C TRP A 35 -2.69 -0.05 -1.70
N LYS A 36 -3.69 0.10 -2.58
CA LYS A 36 -3.59 -0.29 -4.00
C LYS A 36 -2.45 0.43 -4.71
N ILE A 37 -2.26 1.72 -4.43
CA ILE A 37 -1.14 2.50 -5.00
C ILE A 37 0.19 1.96 -4.48
N GLN A 38 0.31 1.69 -3.18
CA GLN A 38 1.56 1.17 -2.62
C GLN A 38 1.88 -0.24 -3.13
N GLU A 39 0.91 -1.14 -3.20
CA GLU A 39 1.09 -2.48 -3.76
C GLU A 39 1.58 -2.42 -5.21
N ALA A 40 1.03 -1.52 -6.03
CA ALA A 40 1.47 -1.32 -7.40
C ALA A 40 2.92 -0.82 -7.49
N ARG A 41 3.34 0.10 -6.61
CA ARG A 41 4.70 0.62 -6.58
C ARG A 41 5.71 -0.40 -6.08
N VAL A 42 5.38 -1.14 -5.01
CA VAL A 42 6.21 -2.24 -4.51
C VAL A 42 6.34 -3.34 -5.57
N THR A 43 5.24 -3.68 -6.26
CA THR A 43 5.25 -4.64 -7.37
C THR A 43 6.18 -4.19 -8.50
N LYS A 44 6.11 -2.92 -8.91
CA LYS A 44 7.03 -2.35 -9.91
C LYS A 44 8.49 -2.44 -9.47
N TYR A 45 8.78 -2.05 -8.22
CA TYR A 45 10.12 -2.15 -7.65
C TYR A 45 10.65 -3.58 -7.65
N ILE A 46 9.83 -4.54 -7.21
CA ILE A 46 10.21 -5.96 -7.18
C ILE A 46 10.51 -6.46 -8.59
N HIS A 47 9.62 -6.25 -9.57
CA HIS A 47 9.85 -6.72 -10.94
C HIS A 47 11.09 -6.11 -11.59
N TYR A 48 11.39 -4.84 -11.30
CA TYR A 48 12.55 -4.19 -11.86
C TYR A 48 13.84 -4.62 -11.18
N ASN A 49 13.88 -4.59 -9.83
CA ASN A 49 15.11 -4.77 -9.06
C ASN A 49 15.39 -6.22 -8.65
N ILE A 50 14.45 -7.14 -8.79
CA ILE A 50 14.61 -8.54 -8.39
C ILE A 50 14.52 -9.41 -9.63
N LYS A 51 15.50 -10.29 -9.84
CA LYS A 51 15.47 -11.26 -10.96
C LYS A 51 14.62 -12.47 -10.62
N ASP A 52 14.19 -13.18 -11.66
CA ASP A 52 13.49 -14.47 -11.55
C ASP A 52 12.20 -14.44 -10.71
N VAL A 53 11.51 -13.29 -10.68
CA VAL A 53 10.20 -13.12 -10.03
C VAL A 53 9.11 -13.74 -10.90
N LYS A 54 8.52 -14.83 -10.43
CA LYS A 54 7.40 -15.55 -11.05
C LYS A 54 6.05 -15.16 -10.43
N SER A 55 6.03 -14.85 -9.14
CA SER A 55 4.84 -14.41 -8.42
C SER A 55 5.20 -13.54 -7.23
N ILE A 56 4.31 -12.63 -6.85
CA ILE A 56 4.40 -11.81 -5.64
C ILE A 56 3.15 -12.09 -4.81
N THR A 57 3.32 -12.29 -3.51
CA THR A 57 2.20 -12.48 -2.58
C THR A 57 2.33 -11.49 -1.44
N PHE A 58 1.40 -10.54 -1.37
CA PHE A 58 1.26 -9.65 -0.22
C PHE A 58 0.51 -10.39 0.88
N THR A 59 1.09 -10.42 2.08
CA THR A 59 0.52 -11.14 3.23
C THR A 59 -0.13 -10.20 4.23
N LYS A 60 0.37 -8.96 4.34
CA LYS A 60 -0.12 -8.01 5.33
C LYS A 60 0.11 -6.55 4.93
N GLN A 61 -0.95 -5.75 5.06
CA GLN A 61 -0.91 -4.30 5.21
C GLN A 61 -0.83 -4.01 6.71
N ASP A 62 0.23 -3.35 7.17
CA ASP A 62 0.54 -3.18 8.58
C ASP A 62 0.96 -1.74 8.84
N VAL A 63 0.73 -1.23 10.04
CA VAL A 63 1.16 0.12 10.44
C VAL A 63 1.94 -0.02 11.73
N SER A 64 3.13 0.58 11.80
CA SER A 64 3.96 0.55 13.01
C SER A 64 3.29 1.35 14.15
N PRO A 65 3.69 1.16 15.42
CA PRO A 65 3.22 1.99 16.52
C PRO A 65 3.46 3.50 16.29
N MET A 66 4.46 3.85 15.48
CA MET A 66 4.77 5.23 15.10
C MET A 66 3.98 5.71 13.87
N GLY A 67 2.99 4.95 13.41
CA GLY A 67 2.15 5.31 12.27
C GLY A 67 2.77 5.05 10.89
N VAL A 68 3.92 4.36 10.81
CA VAL A 68 4.60 4.10 9.53
C VAL A 68 3.96 2.89 8.84
N PRO A 69 3.32 3.06 7.65
CA PRO A 69 2.73 1.95 6.92
C PRO A 69 3.81 1.04 6.33
N LYS A 70 3.52 -0.25 6.23
CA LYS A 70 4.39 -1.24 5.60
C LYS A 70 3.60 -2.36 4.94
N LEU A 71 4.11 -2.82 3.80
CA LEU A 71 3.62 -4.00 3.10
C LEU A 71 4.56 -5.16 3.37
N LYS A 72 4.01 -6.30 3.77
CA LYS A 72 4.75 -7.56 3.93
C LYS A 72 4.34 -8.53 2.86
N GLY A 73 5.28 -9.36 2.44
CA GLY A 73 5.01 -10.40 1.46
C GLY A 73 6.18 -11.31 1.21
N TYR A 74 6.05 -12.14 0.20
CA TYR A 74 7.11 -13.00 -0.32
C TYR A 74 6.96 -13.19 -1.82
N ILE A 75 8.01 -13.68 -2.47
CA ILE A 75 7.99 -13.98 -3.91
C ILE A 75 8.01 -15.49 -4.18
N ASN A 76 7.66 -15.88 -5.39
CA ASN A 76 7.82 -17.24 -5.92
C ASN A 76 7.14 -18.36 -5.11
N LYS A 77 6.13 -18.01 -4.30
CA LYS A 77 5.46 -18.92 -3.37
C LYS A 77 6.39 -19.53 -2.33
N ASP A 78 7.49 -18.85 -2.03
CA ASP A 78 8.48 -19.26 -1.05
C ASP A 78 8.54 -18.22 0.08
N GLU A 79 8.05 -18.58 1.26
CA GLU A 79 8.04 -17.69 2.43
C GLU A 79 9.44 -17.33 2.93
N ASN A 80 10.48 -18.10 2.56
CA ASN A 80 11.87 -17.75 2.88
C ASN A 80 12.36 -16.55 2.07
N LEU A 81 11.73 -16.28 0.91
CA LEU A 81 11.99 -15.13 0.05
C LEU A 81 11.09 -13.94 0.43
N TRP A 82 11.01 -13.65 1.72
CA TRP A 82 10.16 -12.59 2.27
C TRP A 82 10.72 -11.19 2.01
N PHE A 83 9.81 -10.22 1.98
CA PHE A 83 10.09 -8.80 1.95
C PHE A 83 9.18 -7.98 2.88
N ILE A 84 9.69 -6.81 3.28
CA ILE A 84 8.96 -5.76 3.98
C ILE A 84 9.28 -4.45 3.26
N ALA A 85 8.27 -3.83 2.67
CA ALA A 85 8.35 -2.51 2.07
C ALA A 85 7.82 -1.48 3.05
N HIS A 86 8.67 -0.58 3.50
CA HIS A 86 8.30 0.52 4.39
C HIS A 86 7.84 1.72 3.55
N ILE A 87 6.66 2.23 3.85
CA ILE A 87 6.04 3.32 3.11
C ILE A 87 6.15 4.59 3.96
N SER A 88 6.53 5.70 3.32
CA SER A 88 6.54 7.00 3.99
C SER A 88 5.12 7.39 4.42
N THR A 89 5.01 8.14 5.51
CA THR A 89 3.71 8.71 5.93
C THR A 89 3.28 9.88 5.05
N THR A 90 4.22 10.49 4.32
CA THR A 90 3.98 11.68 3.49
C THR A 90 4.11 11.41 1.99
N GLU A 91 4.78 10.32 1.61
CA GLU A 91 5.11 10.01 0.22
C GLU A 91 4.81 8.55 -0.10
N ASN A 92 4.75 8.24 -1.40
CA ASN A 92 4.59 6.87 -1.83
C ASN A 92 5.90 6.08 -1.67
N PHE A 93 5.80 4.75 -1.68
CA PHE A 93 6.95 3.86 -1.66
C PHE A 93 7.93 4.16 -2.81
N GLU A 94 9.23 4.24 -2.50
CA GLU A 94 10.31 4.46 -3.45
C GLU A 94 11.33 3.32 -3.46
N ASP A 95 11.98 3.06 -2.33
CA ASP A 95 13.10 2.12 -2.26
C ASP A 95 13.40 1.50 -0.88
N ASP A 96 12.67 1.88 0.18
CA ASP A 96 12.85 1.36 1.54
C ASP A 96 12.33 -0.08 1.67
N PHE A 97 13.16 -1.00 1.18
CA PHE A 97 12.84 -2.40 0.97
C PHE A 97 13.78 -3.31 1.78
N GLY A 98 13.24 -3.85 2.88
CA GLY A 98 13.86 -4.93 3.65
C GLY A 98 13.48 -6.29 3.07
N CYS A 99 14.39 -7.26 3.12
CA CYS A 99 14.11 -8.63 2.67
C CYS A 99 14.99 -9.66 3.36
N SER A 100 14.68 -10.94 3.14
CA SER A 100 15.53 -12.04 3.60
C SER A 100 16.93 -12.00 2.98
N GLY A 101 17.92 -12.56 3.69
CA GLY A 101 19.29 -12.66 3.18
C GLY A 101 19.36 -13.45 1.88
N GLU A 102 18.62 -14.56 1.78
CA GLU A 102 18.55 -15.36 0.56
C GLU A 102 18.01 -14.56 -0.62
N LEU A 103 16.95 -13.77 -0.42
CA LEU A 103 16.41 -12.89 -1.46
C LEU A 103 17.45 -11.85 -1.89
N TYR A 104 18.08 -11.22 -0.90
CA TYR A 104 19.05 -10.15 -1.13
C TYR A 104 20.31 -10.62 -1.87
N ASP A 105 20.88 -11.75 -1.46
CA ASP A 105 22.14 -12.24 -2.00
C ASP A 105 21.97 -12.86 -3.38
N ASN A 106 20.86 -13.59 -3.59
CA ASN A 106 20.68 -14.39 -4.79
C ASN A 106 19.84 -13.72 -5.86
N TYR A 107 18.90 -12.82 -5.52
CA TYR A 107 17.88 -12.34 -6.47
C TYR A 107 17.89 -10.81 -6.67
N VAL A 108 18.38 -10.02 -5.72
CA VAL A 108 18.39 -8.56 -5.87
C VAL A 108 19.50 -8.11 -6.84
N LYS A 109 19.13 -7.32 -7.85
CA LYS A 109 20.05 -6.67 -8.78
C LYS A 109 20.79 -5.53 -8.07
N LYS A 110 22.08 -5.36 -8.39
CA LYS A 110 22.95 -4.32 -7.82
C LYS A 110 23.57 -3.52 -8.97
N PRO A 111 23.44 -2.17 -9.01
CA PRO A 111 22.73 -1.32 -8.05
C PRO A 111 21.20 -1.43 -8.16
N LYS A 112 20.51 -1.15 -7.05
CA LYS A 112 19.05 -1.01 -6.98
C LYS A 112 18.64 0.37 -7.51
N LYS A 113 17.42 0.49 -8.01
CA LYS A 113 16.79 1.77 -8.42
C LYS A 113 15.50 2.02 -7.67
N SER A 114 15.22 3.28 -7.34
CA SER A 114 13.92 3.68 -6.80
C SER A 114 12.84 3.60 -7.87
N VAL A 115 11.57 3.54 -7.45
CA VAL A 115 10.43 3.52 -8.37
C VAL A 115 10.45 4.75 -9.30
N SER A 116 10.78 5.93 -8.78
CA SER A 116 10.88 7.15 -9.58
C SER A 116 12.01 7.09 -10.64
N GLU A 117 13.13 6.45 -10.34
CA GLU A 117 14.20 6.23 -11.32
C GLU A 117 13.78 5.26 -12.42
N ILE A 118 13.09 4.17 -12.04
CA ILE A 118 12.53 3.19 -12.97
C ILE A 118 11.56 3.86 -13.95
N GLU A 119 10.62 4.65 -13.44
CA GLU A 119 9.64 5.36 -14.28
C GLU A 119 10.30 6.37 -15.23
N LYS A 120 11.38 7.05 -14.79
CA LYS A 120 12.14 7.96 -15.66
C LYS A 120 12.80 7.20 -16.81
N GLU A 121 13.35 6.01 -16.55
CA GLU A 121 13.97 5.18 -17.57
C GLU A 121 12.95 4.63 -18.57
N GLU A 122 11.82 4.12 -18.09
CA GLU A 122 10.71 3.64 -18.93
C GLU A 122 10.22 4.74 -19.88
N LYS A 123 10.05 5.97 -19.37
CA LYS A 123 9.64 7.13 -20.18
C LYS A 123 10.67 7.54 -21.23
N LYS A 124 11.97 7.30 -21.00
CA LYS A 124 13.01 7.58 -22.00
C LYS A 124 12.97 6.56 -23.13
N LYS A 125 12.85 5.27 -22.79
CA LYS A 125 12.77 4.17 -23.78
C LYS A 125 11.57 4.27 -24.74
N ILE A 126 10.46 4.85 -24.29
CA ILE A 126 9.26 5.05 -25.14
C ILE A 126 9.46 6.20 -26.15
N LYS A 127 10.38 7.12 -25.88
CA LYS A 127 10.64 8.30 -26.73
C LYS A 127 11.73 8.06 -27.78
N GLU A 128 12.48 6.96 -27.65
CA GLU A 128 13.48 6.48 -28.60
C GLU A 128 12.84 5.53 -29.61
#